data_AF-A0A0F9DWF4-F1
#
_entry.id   AF-A0A0F9DWF4-F1
#
_cell.length_a   1.000
_cell.length_b   1.000
_cell.length_c   1.000
_cell.angle_alpha   90.00
_cell.angle_beta   90.00
_cell.angle_gamma   90.00
#
_symmetry.space_group_name_H-M   'P 1'
#
loop_
_entity.id
_entity.type
_entity.pdbx_description
1 polymer ?
#
loop_
_entity_poly.entity_id
_entity_poly.type
_entity_poly.pdbx_seq_one_letter_code
_entity_poly.pdbx_strand_id
1 'polypeptide(L)'
;DLHGKMYRFTAAATVTLDAAADVADLTDEAGCASYWVRDAAEAAIIELQGAEVMNLNGTAQAAGIGITATGVGESVTVCTDTDADAGGTDGYVTYGATSGWASQ
;
A
#
# COMPACT_ATOMS: atom_id res chain seq x y z
N ASP A 1 -21.48 -0.67 -5.51
CA ASP A 1 -20.43 0.17 -4.90
C ASP A 1 -19.18 -0.66 -4.70
N LEU A 2 -18.20 -0.45 -5.56
CA LEU A 2 -16.89 -1.10 -5.48
C LEU A 2 -15.89 -0.02 -5.09
N HIS A 3 -15.71 0.17 -3.79
CA HIS A 3 -14.86 1.19 -3.21
C HIS A 3 -13.42 0.66 -3.17
N GLY A 4 -12.70 0.77 -4.28
CA GLY A 4 -11.30 0.39 -4.35
C GLY A 4 -10.64 0.66 -5.70
N LYS A 5 -9.37 1.08 -5.69
CA LYS A 5 -8.55 1.23 -6.91
C LYS A 5 -7.74 -0.06 -7.12
N MET A 6 -7.74 -0.60 -8.33
CA MET A 6 -6.84 -1.69 -8.71
C MET A 6 -5.76 -1.18 -9.66
N TYR A 7 -4.50 -1.32 -9.25
CA TYR A 7 -3.35 -0.98 -10.06
C TYR A 7 -2.69 -2.24 -10.59
N ARG A 8 -2.54 -2.30 -11.91
CA ARG A 8 -1.83 -3.37 -12.60
C ARG A 8 -0.57 -2.82 -13.23
N PHE A 9 0.57 -3.31 -12.77
CA PHE A 9 1.85 -2.97 -13.36
C PHE A 9 2.09 -3.82 -14.62
N THR A 10 2.68 -3.19 -15.64
CA THR A 10 3.12 -3.86 -16.90
C THR A 10 4.56 -3.49 -17.27
N ALA A 11 5.24 -2.79 -16.37
CA ALA A 11 6.63 -2.33 -16.40
C ALA A 11 7.02 -1.89 -14.98
N ALA A 12 8.31 -1.74 -14.70
CA ALA A 12 8.76 -1.18 -13.43
C ALA A 12 8.18 0.23 -13.22
N ALA A 13 7.61 0.48 -12.06
CA ALA A 13 6.90 1.72 -11.78
C ALA A 13 6.92 2.07 -10.30
N THR A 14 6.83 3.36 -10.02
CA THR A 14 6.55 3.89 -8.69
C THR A 14 5.14 4.42 -8.69
N VAL A 15 4.33 4.00 -7.71
CA VAL A 15 3.04 4.59 -7.42
C VAL A 15 3.11 5.21 -6.05
N THR A 16 2.74 6.48 -5.99
CA THR A 16 2.62 7.18 -4.72
C THR A 16 1.17 7.11 -4.26
N LEU A 17 0.97 6.74 -3.00
CA LEU A 17 -0.34 6.82 -2.37
C LEU A 17 -0.66 8.29 -2.05
N ASP A 18 -1.91 8.67 -2.26
CA ASP A 18 -2.44 9.93 -1.73
C ASP A 18 -2.39 9.88 -0.18
N ALA A 19 -2.47 11.02 0.50
CA ALA A 19 -2.52 11.01 1.95
C ALA A 19 -3.77 10.24 2.44
N ALA A 20 -3.61 9.38 3.44
CA ALA A 20 -4.68 8.57 4.03
C ALA A 20 -5.89 9.43 4.44
N ALA A 21 -5.67 10.65 4.96
CA ALA A 21 -6.73 11.59 5.29
C ALA A 21 -7.56 12.04 4.07
N ASP A 22 -6.93 12.21 2.89
CA ASP A 22 -7.61 12.58 1.64
C ASP A 22 -8.41 11.40 1.05
N VAL A 23 -8.03 10.17 1.42
CA VAL A 23 -8.67 8.93 0.97
C VAL A 23 -9.81 8.51 1.92
N ALA A 24 -9.68 8.79 3.22
CA ALA A 24 -10.68 8.48 4.25
C ALA A 24 -11.94 9.37 4.18
N ASP A 25 -11.86 10.56 3.58
CA ASP A 25 -12.97 11.51 3.45
C ASP A 25 -14.04 11.06 2.40
N LEU A 26 -13.80 9.93 1.71
CA LEU A 26 -14.70 9.35 0.69
C LEU A 26 -15.69 8.31 1.24
N THR A 27 -16.14 8.47 2.49
CA THR A 27 -17.12 7.66 3.25
C THR A 27 -16.54 6.44 3.95
N ASP A 28 -16.56 6.45 5.31
CA ASP A 28 -16.65 5.40 6.38
C ASP A 28 -16.19 3.94 6.14
N GLU A 29 -15.66 3.61 4.97
CA GLU A 29 -15.11 2.35 4.53
C GLU A 29 -13.70 2.65 4.03
N ALA A 30 -12.70 2.13 4.74
CA ALA A 30 -11.28 2.33 4.46
C ALA A 30 -10.98 2.29 2.96
N GLY A 31 -10.46 3.39 2.39
CA GLY A 31 -10.13 3.44 0.98
C GLY A 31 -9.02 2.44 0.69
N CYS A 32 -9.37 1.35 0.02
CA CYS A 32 -8.43 0.28 -0.30
C CYS A 32 -7.87 0.44 -1.72
N ALA A 33 -6.58 0.17 -1.86
CA ALA A 33 -5.91 0.00 -3.14
C ALA A 33 -5.26 -1.38 -3.21
N SER A 34 -5.56 -2.12 -4.28
CA SER A 34 -4.94 -3.41 -4.56
C SER A 34 -3.95 -3.28 -5.73
N TYR A 35 -2.77 -3.83 -5.54
CA TYR A 35 -1.67 -3.79 -6.49
C TYR A 35 -1.34 -5.21 -6.94
N TRP A 36 -1.07 -5.38 -8.23
CA TRP A 36 -0.70 -6.67 -8.79
C TRP A 36 0.46 -6.52 -9.79
N VAL A 37 1.51 -7.29 -9.55
CA VAL A 37 2.70 -7.40 -10.42
C VAL A 37 2.52 -8.59 -11.34
N ARG A 38 2.55 -8.35 -12.65
CA ARG A 38 2.29 -9.38 -13.64
C ARG A 38 3.56 -10.12 -14.05
N ASP A 39 4.72 -9.46 -14.04
CA ASP A 39 6.03 -10.03 -14.42
C ASP A 39 7.15 -9.58 -13.45
N ALA A 40 8.18 -10.39 -13.24
CA ALA A 40 9.31 -10.13 -12.33
C ALA A 40 10.18 -8.96 -12.78
N ALA A 41 10.13 -8.58 -14.06
CA ALA A 41 10.77 -7.37 -14.57
C ALA A 41 10.01 -6.07 -14.18
N GLU A 42 8.84 -6.19 -13.53
CA GLU A 42 7.92 -5.11 -13.23
C GLU A 42 7.92 -4.77 -11.73
N ALA A 43 9.13 -4.65 -11.14
CA ALA A 43 9.28 -4.21 -9.76
C ALA A 43 8.44 -2.94 -9.53
N ALA A 44 7.52 -3.01 -8.57
CA ALA A 44 6.59 -1.95 -8.25
C ALA A 44 6.94 -1.40 -6.87
N ILE A 45 7.14 -0.09 -6.79
CA ILE A 45 7.38 0.61 -5.52
C ILE A 45 6.10 1.35 -5.17
N ILE A 46 5.58 1.11 -3.97
CA ILE A 46 4.46 1.88 -3.42
C ILE A 46 5.03 2.84 -2.38
N GLU A 47 5.03 4.14 -2.66
CA GLU A 47 5.54 5.18 -1.76
C GLU A 47 4.41 5.79 -0.92
N LEU A 48 4.69 5.97 0.37
CA LEU A 48 3.85 6.70 1.32
C LEU A 48 4.20 8.19 1.30
N GLN A 49 3.20 9.06 1.23
CA GLN A 49 3.38 10.50 1.36
C GLN A 49 3.41 10.95 2.83
N GLY A 50 4.08 12.07 3.07
CA GLY A 50 3.92 12.82 4.33
C GLY A 50 4.54 12.17 5.56
N ALA A 51 3.79 12.15 6.68
CA ALA A 51 4.19 11.60 7.97
C ALA A 51 3.53 10.24 8.28
N GLU A 52 2.96 9.61 7.26
CA GLU A 52 2.12 8.41 7.39
C GLU A 52 2.94 7.14 7.58
N VAL A 53 2.39 6.19 8.32
CA VAL A 53 3.03 4.90 8.60
C VAL A 53 2.28 3.80 7.86
N MET A 54 3.01 2.84 7.28
CA MET A 54 2.40 1.61 6.77
C MET A 54 2.73 0.42 7.66
N ASN A 55 1.73 -0.33 8.08
CA ASN A 55 1.93 -1.63 8.68
C ASN A 55 1.98 -2.70 7.60
N LEU A 56 3.19 -3.13 7.24
CA LEU A 56 3.43 -4.23 6.31
C LEU A 56 3.57 -5.52 7.11
N ASN A 57 2.59 -6.42 7.01
CA ASN A 57 2.62 -7.74 7.65
C ASN A 57 2.94 -7.70 9.17
N GLY A 58 2.41 -6.72 9.91
CA GLY A 58 2.64 -6.56 11.35
C GLY A 58 3.89 -5.74 11.69
N THR A 59 4.61 -5.20 10.71
CA THR A 59 5.79 -4.36 10.91
C THR A 59 5.53 -2.95 10.39
N ALA A 60 5.60 -1.96 11.28
CA ALA A 60 5.47 -0.55 10.93
C ALA A 60 6.64 -0.06 10.06
N GLN A 61 6.32 0.67 8.99
CA GLN A 61 7.24 1.29 8.05
C GLN A 61 6.98 2.80 8.04
N ALA A 62 8.04 3.60 8.18
CA ALA A 62 7.93 5.05 8.17
C ALA A 62 7.57 5.60 6.77
N ALA A 63 7.03 6.82 6.73
CA ALA A 63 6.78 7.54 5.50
C ALA A 63 8.03 7.66 4.61
N GLY A 64 7.83 7.68 3.29
CA GLY A 64 8.91 7.72 2.32
C GLY A 64 9.69 6.40 2.14
N ILE A 65 9.40 5.36 2.92
CA ILE A 65 9.87 3.99 2.65
C ILE A 65 8.87 3.34 1.69
N GLY A 66 9.38 2.92 0.53
CA GLY A 66 8.61 2.17 -0.44
C GLY A 66 8.51 0.69 -0.07
N ILE A 67 7.41 0.03 -0.44
CA ILE A 67 7.33 -1.44 -0.46
C ILE A 67 7.49 -1.95 -1.89
N THR A 68 8.30 -3.00 -2.07
CA THR A 68 8.61 -3.58 -3.38
C THR A 68 8.20 -5.04 -3.47
N ALA A 69 7.64 -5.44 -4.61
CA ALA A 69 7.47 -6.84 -4.96
C ALA A 69 8.67 -7.38 -5.74
N THR A 70 9.03 -8.65 -5.54
CA THR A 70 10.17 -9.31 -6.20
C THR A 70 9.79 -10.49 -7.09
N GLY A 71 8.49 -10.78 -7.25
CA GLY A 71 7.99 -11.97 -7.92
C GLY A 71 6.85 -11.71 -8.91
N VAL A 72 6.73 -12.61 -9.88
CA VAL A 72 5.59 -12.71 -10.81
C VAL A 72 4.32 -13.08 -10.05
N GLY A 73 3.23 -12.36 -10.28
CA GLY A 73 1.93 -12.69 -9.71
C GLY A 73 1.74 -12.19 -8.28
N GLU A 74 2.70 -11.45 -7.74
CA GLU A 74 2.63 -10.89 -6.40
C GLU A 74 1.55 -9.81 -6.31
N SER A 75 0.77 -9.82 -5.24
CA SER A 75 -0.29 -8.84 -4.99
C SER A 75 -0.27 -8.35 -3.55
N VAL A 76 -0.58 -7.07 -3.35
CA VAL A 76 -0.81 -6.50 -2.03
C VAL A 76 -2.06 -5.63 -2.06
N THR A 77 -2.84 -5.66 -0.98
CA THR A 77 -3.94 -4.72 -0.75
C THR A 77 -3.61 -3.90 0.48
N VAL A 78 -3.59 -2.59 0.31
CA VAL A 78 -3.39 -1.59 1.35
C VAL A 78 -4.68 -0.82 1.53
N CYS A 79 -5.06 -0.55 2.77
CA CYS A 79 -6.23 0.26 3.08
C CYS A 79 -5.86 1.30 4.14
N THR A 80 -6.52 2.44 4.13
CA THR A 80 -6.36 3.47 5.16
C THR A 80 -6.74 2.92 6.54
N ASP A 81 -5.93 3.19 7.56
CA ASP A 81 -6.20 2.81 8.94
C ASP A 81 -5.76 3.94 9.88
N THR A 82 -6.62 4.30 10.83
CA THR A 82 -6.36 5.34 11.83
C THR A 82 -5.46 4.85 12.98
N ASP A 83 -5.18 3.55 13.05
CA ASP A 83 -4.36 2.93 14.10
C ASP A 83 -3.24 2.04 13.52
N ALA A 84 -2.64 2.45 12.38
CA ALA A 84 -1.64 1.65 11.67
C ALA A 84 -0.41 1.27 12.53
N ASP A 85 -0.11 2.03 13.59
CA ASP A 85 1.10 1.89 14.41
C ASP A 85 0.86 1.86 15.94
N ALA A 86 -0.38 1.63 16.41
CA ALA A 86 -0.76 1.72 17.82
C ALA A 86 -0.52 3.10 18.47
N GLY A 87 -0.17 4.12 17.66
CA GLY A 87 0.10 5.49 18.06
C GLY A 87 -1.02 6.47 17.70
N GLY A 88 -2.07 6.00 17.02
CA GLY A 88 -3.17 6.84 16.53
C GLY A 88 -2.80 7.72 15.33
N THR A 89 -1.74 7.35 14.59
CA THR A 89 -1.39 8.03 13.34
C THR A 89 -2.18 7.42 12.19
N ASP A 90 -2.86 8.26 11.41
CA ASP A 90 -3.47 7.84 10.17
C ASP A 90 -2.40 7.34 9.20
N GLY A 91 -2.66 6.19 8.57
CA GLY A 91 -1.71 5.54 7.69
C GLY A 91 -2.35 4.42 6.90
N TYR A 92 -1.57 3.37 6.62
CA TYR A 92 -2.02 2.26 5.81
C TYR A 92 -1.74 0.92 6.49
N VAL A 93 -2.66 -0.03 6.35
CA VAL A 93 -2.48 -1.43 6.76
C VAL A 93 -2.56 -2.34 5.55
N THR A 94 -1.70 -3.36 5.48
CA THR A 94 -1.85 -4.43 4.50
C THR A 94 -2.92 -5.42 4.93
N TYR A 95 -4.04 -5.47 4.22
CA TYR A 95 -5.12 -6.45 4.45
C TYR A 95 -4.88 -7.80 3.74
N GLY A 96 -3.88 -7.85 2.87
CA GLY A 96 -3.43 -9.09 2.25
C GLY A 96 -2.21 -8.83 1.37
N ALA A 97 -1.18 -9.66 1.50
CA ALA A 97 0.00 -9.62 0.67
C ALA A 97 0.44 -11.05 0.35
N THR A 98 0.92 -11.27 -0.87
CA THR A 98 1.74 -12.44 -1.19
C THR A 98 3.17 -12.22 -0.66
N SER A 99 3.95 -13.29 -0.49
CA SER A 99 5.21 -13.28 0.28
C SER A 99 6.36 -12.46 -0.32
N GLY A 100 6.22 -11.97 -1.55
CA GLY A 100 7.27 -11.25 -2.27
C GLY A 100 7.37 -9.75 -1.96
N TRP A 101 6.53 -9.21 -1.08
CA TRP A 101 6.53 -7.79 -0.69
C TRP A 101 7.42 -7.53 0.52
N ALA A 102 8.37 -6.60 0.38
CA ALA A 102 9.28 -6.17 1.43
C ALA A 102 9.49 -4.65 1.41
N SER A 103 9.86 -4.08 2.56
CA SER A 103 10.33 -2.70 2.62
C SER A 103 11.69 -2.53 1.92
N GLN A 104 11.92 -1.34 1.36
CA GLN A 104 13.21 -0.93 0.79
C GLN A 104 14.18 -0.36 1.82
#